data_AF-A0A485NN65-F1
#
_entry.id   AF-A0A485NN65-F1
#
_cell.length_a   1.000
_cell.length_b   1.000
_cell.length_c   1.000
_cell.angle_alpha   90.00
_cell.angle_beta   90.00
_cell.angle_gamma   90.00
#
_symmetry.space_group_name_H-M   'P 1'
#
loop_
_entity.id
_entity.type
_entity.pdbx_description
1 polymer ?
#
loop_
_entity_poly.entity_id
_entity_poly.type
_entity_poly.pdbx_seq_one_letter_code
_entity_poly.pdbx_strand_id
1 'polypeptide(L)'
;MATLRPLTKPKIIKKRTRKFIWHQSDLYVKIKRNWWKHRGIDNRIAHNVSSKNHKAIVEREAQLAIRVTNPNARLHSEENEQTVVFTLCLY
;
A
#
# COMPACT_ATOMS: atom_id res chain seq x y z
N MET A 1 42.22 18.62 -21.67
CA MET A 1 42.86 17.65 -20.74
C MET A 1 42.37 16.25 -21.10
N ALA A 2 43.26 15.28 -21.28
CA ALA A 2 42.88 13.89 -21.54
C ALA A 2 42.53 13.18 -20.22
N THR A 3 41.40 12.45 -20.19
CA THR A 3 40.95 11.68 -19.02
C THR A 3 41.46 10.24 -19.11
N LEU A 4 41.97 9.71 -18.00
CA LEU A 4 42.45 8.32 -17.93
C LEU A 4 41.30 7.31 -18.10
N ARG A 5 41.54 6.27 -18.91
CA ARG A 5 40.59 5.17 -19.13
C ARG A 5 41.07 3.90 -18.41
N PRO A 6 40.17 3.15 -17.74
CA PRO A 6 40.54 1.89 -17.11
C PRO A 6 40.80 0.78 -18.14
N LEU A 7 41.69 -0.15 -17.81
CA LEU A 7 42.09 -1.26 -18.66
C LEU A 7 40.95 -2.26 -18.92
N THR A 8 40.11 -2.51 -17.92
CA THR A 8 38.96 -3.42 -18.01
C THR A 8 37.69 -2.72 -17.56
N LYS A 9 36.58 -3.02 -18.26
CA LYS A 9 35.25 -2.51 -17.91
C LYS A 9 34.28 -3.69 -17.79
N PRO A 10 34.19 -4.33 -16.62
CA PRO A 10 33.25 -5.41 -16.41
C PRO A 10 31.81 -4.92 -16.57
N LYS A 11 30.93 -5.78 -17.09
CA LYS A 11 29.50 -5.47 -17.25
C LYS A 11 28.84 -5.46 -15.87
N ILE A 12 28.61 -4.28 -15.31
CA ILE A 12 27.94 -4.11 -14.02
C ILE A 12 26.45 -4.43 -14.18
N ILE A 13 26.03 -5.63 -13.80
CA ILE A 13 24.62 -6.02 -13.76
C ILE A 13 24.04 -5.63 -12.41
N LYS A 14 23.02 -4.76 -12.39
CA LYS A 14 22.28 -4.37 -11.18
C LYS A 14 21.04 -5.26 -11.05
N LYS A 15 20.83 -5.84 -9.87
CA LYS A 15 19.63 -6.66 -9.58
C LYS A 15 18.33 -5.85 -9.63
N ARG A 16 18.38 -4.58 -9.24
CA ARG A 16 17.24 -3.66 -9.25
C ARG A 16 17.73 -2.27 -9.65
N THR A 17 16.95 -1.60 -10.50
CA THR A 17 17.21 -0.22 -10.94
C THR A 17 16.34 0.80 -10.19
N ARG A 18 15.14 0.40 -9.76
CA ARG A 18 14.19 1.25 -9.03
C ARG A 18 14.64 1.50 -7.60
N LYS A 19 14.52 2.75 -7.14
CA LYS A 19 14.80 3.15 -5.75
C LYS A 19 13.83 2.47 -4.79
N PHE A 20 14.30 2.26 -3.55
CA PHE A 20 13.45 1.90 -2.43
C PHE A 20 12.84 3.17 -1.85
N ILE A 21 11.50 3.23 -1.79
CA ILE A 21 10.75 4.40 -1.33
C ILE A 21 9.96 4.07 -0.06
N TRP A 22 9.76 5.06 0.80
CA TRP A 22 8.85 4.93 1.95
C TRP A 22 7.40 4.66 1.47
N HIS A 23 6.70 3.75 2.12
CA HIS A 23 5.31 3.40 1.83
C HIS A 23 4.32 4.55 2.12
N GLN A 24 3.42 4.88 1.19
CA GLN A 24 2.51 6.06 1.24
C GLN A 24 3.18 7.42 0.92
N SER A 25 4.44 7.44 0.47
CA SER A 25 5.10 8.68 -0.01
C SER A 25 4.51 9.24 -1.30
N ASP A 26 3.67 8.45 -1.97
CA ASP A 26 2.84 8.83 -3.12
C ASP A 26 1.55 9.56 -2.71
N LEU A 27 1.03 9.29 -1.51
CA LEU A 27 -0.25 9.84 -1.03
C LEU A 27 -0.10 11.15 -0.27
N TYR A 28 1.03 11.36 0.41
CA TYR A 28 1.22 12.48 1.32
C TYR A 28 2.50 13.26 1.01
N VAL A 29 2.36 14.55 0.68
CA VAL A 29 3.49 15.46 0.40
C VAL A 29 4.47 15.55 1.57
N LYS A 30 4.00 15.42 2.81
CA LYS A 30 4.85 15.43 4.02
C LYS A 30 5.79 14.22 4.13
N ILE A 31 5.46 13.09 3.49
CA ILE A 31 6.25 11.86 3.56
C ILE A 31 7.26 11.84 2.41
N LYS A 32 8.55 11.89 2.75
CA LYS A 32 9.63 11.86 1.76
C LYS A 32 9.83 10.44 1.21
N ARG A 33 10.29 10.33 -0.05
CA ARG A 33 10.59 9.06 -0.76
C ARG A 33 11.89 8.36 -0.29
N ASN A 34 12.41 8.67 0.89
CA ASN A 34 13.58 7.96 1.43
C ASN A 34 13.20 6.56 1.88
N TRP A 35 14.13 5.62 1.96
CA TRP A 35 13.83 4.28 2.43
C TRP A 35 13.76 4.24 3.95
N TRP A 36 12.73 3.60 4.49
CA TRP A 36 12.60 3.29 5.91
C TRP A 36 11.92 1.95 6.10
N LYS A 37 12.34 1.27 7.15
CA LYS A 37 11.76 -0.01 7.57
C LYS A 37 10.51 0.23 8.39
N HIS A 38 9.39 -0.38 8.00
CA HIS A 38 8.17 -0.41 8.82
C HIS A 38 8.45 -1.11 10.15
N ARG A 39 8.07 -0.48 11.25
CA ARG A 39 8.27 -1.00 12.62
C ARG A 39 6.96 -1.31 13.36
N GLY A 40 5.82 -0.87 12.83
CA GLY A 40 4.51 -1.11 13.44
C GLY A 40 3.99 -2.52 13.11
N ILE A 41 3.37 -3.17 14.10
CA ILE A 41 2.65 -4.44 13.93
C ILE A 41 1.36 -4.20 13.15
N ASP A 42 0.71 -3.05 13.40
CA ASP A 42 -0.46 -2.59 12.67
C ASP A 42 -0.35 -1.14 12.21
N ASN A 43 -0.81 -0.87 11.00
CA ASN A 43 -1.05 0.50 10.53
C ASN A 43 -2.49 0.89 10.88
N ARG A 44 -2.68 1.79 11.84
CA ARG A 44 -4.00 2.40 12.11
C ARG A 44 -4.25 3.51 11.08
N ILE A 45 -5.34 3.41 10.32
CA ILE A 45 -5.68 4.44 9.33
C ILE A 45 -6.18 5.68 10.07
N ALA A 46 -5.63 6.85 9.72
CA ALA A 46 -5.95 8.11 10.38
C ALA A 46 -7.44 8.48 10.21
N HIS A 47 -8.02 9.10 11.25
CA HIS A 47 -9.45 9.42 11.31
C HIS A 47 -9.89 10.46 10.26
N ASN A 48 -8.98 11.22 9.65
CA ASN A 48 -9.32 12.25 8.65
C ASN A 48 -9.34 11.72 7.20
N VAL A 49 -9.05 10.44 6.98
CA VAL A 49 -8.96 9.84 5.62
C VAL A 49 -10.34 9.53 5.07
N SER A 50 -10.73 10.13 3.93
CA SER A 50 -12.02 9.86 3.28
C SER A 50 -12.26 8.36 3.00
N SER A 51 -13.52 7.91 2.95
CA SER A 51 -13.87 6.50 2.76
C SER A 51 -13.29 5.89 1.47
N LYS A 52 -13.19 6.69 0.39
CA LYS A 52 -12.58 6.27 -0.89
C LYS A 52 -11.09 5.95 -0.71
N ASN A 53 -10.34 6.86 -0.06
CA ASN A 53 -8.91 6.65 0.19
C ASN A 53 -8.67 5.56 1.24
N HIS A 54 -9.58 5.40 2.20
CA HIS A 54 -9.52 4.35 3.20
C HIS A 54 -9.53 2.96 2.55
N LYS A 55 -10.47 2.71 1.62
CA LYS A 55 -10.53 1.45 0.84
C LYS A 55 -9.21 1.18 0.09
N ALA A 56 -8.68 2.19 -0.59
CA ALA A 56 -7.42 2.05 -1.34
C ALA A 56 -6.21 1.72 -0.45
N ILE A 57 -6.16 2.28 0.76
CA ILE A 57 -5.11 1.94 1.74
C ILE A 57 -5.27 0.50 2.20
N VAL A 58 -6.48 0.07 2.56
CA VAL A 58 -6.74 -1.32 3.02
C VAL A 58 -6.33 -2.33 1.94
N GLU A 59 -6.71 -2.10 0.69
CA GLU A 59 -6.36 -2.97 -0.44
C GLU A 59 -4.84 -3.05 -0.66
N ARG A 60 -4.15 -1.91 -0.54
CA ARG A 60 -2.68 -1.86 -0.68
C ARG A 60 -1.97 -2.57 0.47
N GLU A 61 -2.43 -2.39 1.70
CA GLU A 61 -1.87 -3.07 2.88
C GLU A 61 -2.06 -4.60 2.77
N ALA A 62 -3.18 -5.05 2.20
CA ALA A 62 -3.43 -6.46 1.92
C ALA A 62 -2.43 -7.05 0.90
N GLN A 63 -2.12 -6.31 -0.18
CA GLN A 63 -1.07 -6.70 -1.15
C GLN A 63 0.32 -6.78 -0.52
N LEU A 64 0.58 -5.95 0.49
CA LEU A 64 1.86 -5.87 1.20
C LEU A 64 1.93 -6.82 2.41
N ALA A 65 0.87 -7.58 2.68
CA ALA A 65 0.74 -8.47 3.83
C ALA A 65 0.96 -7.76 5.19
N ILE A 66 0.51 -6.51 5.30
CA ILE A 66 0.58 -5.71 6.53
C ILE A 66 -0.80 -5.73 7.21
N ARG A 67 -0.82 -5.95 8.52
CA ARG A 67 -2.07 -5.94 9.30
C ARG A 67 -2.55 -4.51 9.52
N VAL A 68 -3.84 -4.28 9.34
CA VAL A 68 -4.51 -3.00 9.64
C VAL A 68 -5.42 -3.21 10.84
N THR A 69 -5.39 -2.32 11.83
CA THR A 69 -6.21 -2.46 13.05
C THR A 69 -7.70 -2.17 12.80
N ASN A 70 -8.02 -1.31 11.84
CA ASN A 70 -9.39 -0.85 11.56
C ASN A 70 -9.82 -1.02 10.08
N PRO A 71 -9.77 -2.23 9.50
CA PRO A 71 -10.01 -2.43 8.06
C PRO A 71 -11.44 -2.07 7.63
N ASN A 72 -12.43 -2.35 8.48
CA ASN A 72 -13.85 -2.14 8.17
C ASN A 72 -14.35 -0.74 8.57
N ALA A 73 -13.47 0.16 9.02
CA ALA A 73 -13.90 1.49 9.39
C ALA A 73 -14.52 2.23 8.20
N ARG A 74 -15.66 2.89 8.43
CA ARG A 74 -16.43 3.66 7.42
C ARG A 74 -17.01 2.86 6.26
N LEU A 75 -16.92 1.53 6.29
CA LEU A 75 -17.66 0.67 5.36
C LEU A 75 -19.03 0.40 5.97
N HIS A 76 -20.09 0.66 5.21
CA HIS A 76 -21.42 0.15 5.54
C HIS A 76 -21.53 -1.23 4.89
N SER A 77 -21.84 -2.26 5.67
CA SER A 77 -22.10 -3.61 5.16
C SER A 77 -23.48 -3.60 4.50
N GLU A 78 -23.52 -3.48 3.18
CA GLU A 78 -24.72 -3.79 2.40
C GLU A 78 -24.83 -5.32 2.24
N GLU A 79 -25.05 -6.02 3.35
CA GLU A 79 -25.42 -7.44 3.36
C GLU A 79 -26.72 -7.57 4.13
N ASN A 80 -27.87 -7.30 3.50
CA ASN A 80 -29.15 -7.78 4.06
C ASN A 80 -30.39 -7.74 3.16
N GLU A 81 -30.33 -7.36 1.88
CA GLU A 81 -31.55 -7.32 1.06
C GLU A 81 -31.65 -8.46 0.06
N GLN A 82 -30.55 -8.91 -0.55
CA GLN A 82 -30.62 -9.97 -1.57
C GLN A 82 -30.75 -11.38 -0.98
N THR A 83 -30.16 -11.65 0.19
CA THR A 83 -30.25 -12.94 0.89
C THR A 83 -31.61 -13.16 1.55
N VAL A 84 -32.23 -12.10 2.08
CA VAL A 84 -33.53 -12.17 2.77
C VAL A 84 -34.65 -12.41 1.76
N VAL A 85 -34.58 -11.80 0.57
CA VAL A 85 -35.54 -12.06 -0.52
C VAL A 85 -35.38 -13.48 -1.08
N PHE A 86 -34.15 -14.00 -1.22
CA PHE A 86 -33.93 -15.39 -1.65
C PHE A 86 -34.43 -16.43 -0.64
N THR A 87 -34.39 -16.12 0.67
CA THR A 87 -34.82 -17.04 1.73
C THR A 87 -36.33 -16.99 1.95
N LEU A 88 -36.96 -15.81 1.80
CA LEU A 88 -38.41 -15.64 1.89
C LEU A 88 -39.16 -16.08 0.62
N CYS A 89 -38.49 -16.18 -0.52
CA CYS A 89 -39.09 -16.69 -1.78
C CYS A 89 -38.98 -18.22 -1.94
N LEU A 90 -38.23 -18.89 -1.04
CA LEU A 90 -38.10 -20.36 -0.97
C LEU A 90 -38.91 -20.97 0.18
N TYR A 91 -39.75 -20.18 0.86
CA TYR A 91 -40.73 -20.59 1.86
C TYR A 91 -42.15 -20.26 1.42
#